data_AF-A0A384J6B0-F1
#
_entry.id   AF-A0A384J6B0-F1
#
_cell.length_a   1.000
_cell.length_b   1.000
_cell.length_c   1.000
_cell.angle_alpha   90.00
_cell.angle_beta   90.00
_cell.angle_gamma   90.00
#
_symmetry.space_group_name_H-M   'P 1'
#
loop_
_entity.id
_entity.type
_entity.pdbx_description
1 polymer ?
#
loop_
_entity_poly.entity_id
_entity_poly.type
_entity_poly.pdbx_seq_one_letter_code
_entity_poly.pdbx_strand_id
1 'polypeptide(L)'
;MWILPIVGYLGVAVGFGFLTTAIASGLYYLSELVEEHTVMAKRFLTRMIYAIIGIQALLCLVDGFSFKLSVMSILSHLVYLGNMRRFPVVHLSNPLFLISCALVIVNHYLWFRHFAAGPIQTPTSIYDTSGYPDFTQIASYFGLCVWLTPFALFVSLSASDNVLPTMGSEEPNMPEGAGKGKGKREGIAKVIIDSVRNGIAELGRIVGFWKEDTGF
;
A
#
# COMPACT_ATOMS: atom_id res chain seq x y z
N MET A 1 14.62 -25.71 -33.07
CA MET A 1 15.83 -25.64 -32.22
C MET A 1 15.37 -25.74 -30.77
N TRP A 2 15.66 -26.85 -30.08
CA TRP A 2 14.97 -27.22 -28.83
C TRP A 2 15.63 -26.71 -27.54
N ILE A 3 16.91 -26.36 -27.59
CA ILE A 3 17.71 -25.98 -26.41
C ILE A 3 17.52 -24.52 -26.00
N LEU A 4 17.46 -23.60 -26.97
CA LEU A 4 17.31 -22.16 -26.70
C LEU A 4 16.05 -21.80 -25.90
N PRO A 5 14.85 -22.38 -26.16
CA PRO A 5 13.67 -22.11 -25.35
C PRO A 5 13.81 -22.59 -23.90
N ILE A 6 14.43 -23.75 -23.67
CA ILE A 6 14.64 -24.31 -22.32
C ILE A 6 15.57 -23.40 -21.51
N VAL A 7 16.67 -22.96 -22.12
CA VAL A 7 17.59 -22.00 -21.51
C VAL A 7 16.89 -20.67 -21.24
N GLY A 8 16.01 -20.23 -22.15
CA GLY A 8 15.17 -19.03 -21.97
C GLY A 8 14.24 -19.12 -20.75
N TYR A 9 13.49 -20.21 -20.60
CA TYR A 9 12.61 -20.40 -19.43
C TYR A 9 13.39 -20.45 -18.12
N LEU A 10 14.55 -21.11 -18.10
CA LEU A 10 15.42 -21.15 -16.93
C LEU A 10 15.96 -19.75 -16.61
N GLY A 11 16.36 -18.99 -17.62
CA GLY A 11 16.79 -17.60 -17.48
C GLY A 11 15.69 -16.69 -16.92
N VAL A 12 14.44 -16.84 -17.38
CA VAL A 12 13.29 -16.09 -16.84
C VAL A 12 13.03 -16.47 -15.38
N ALA A 13 13.07 -17.75 -15.03
CA ALA A 13 12.87 -18.20 -13.65
C ALA A 13 13.95 -17.66 -12.70
N VAL A 14 15.22 -17.76 -13.10
CA VAL A 14 16.35 -17.24 -12.33
C VAL A 14 16.29 -15.71 -12.24
N GLY A 15 16.02 -15.03 -13.35
CA GLY A 15 15.88 -13.57 -13.39
C GLY A 15 14.75 -13.06 -12.51
N PHE A 16 13.60 -13.74 -12.51
CA PHE A 16 12.48 -13.43 -11.62
C PHE A 16 12.86 -13.62 -10.14
N GLY A 17 13.59 -14.70 -9.82
CA GLY A 17 14.09 -14.94 -8.46
C GLY A 17 15.06 -13.85 -7.99
N PHE A 18 16.01 -13.46 -8.82
CA PHE A 18 16.94 -12.35 -8.52
C PHE A 18 16.21 -11.01 -8.36
N LEU A 19 15.29 -10.68 -9.26
CA LEU A 19 14.49 -9.46 -9.18
C LEU A 19 13.68 -9.40 -7.89
N THR A 20 13.01 -10.50 -7.53
CA THR A 20 12.22 -10.58 -6.30
C THR A 20 13.10 -10.41 -5.06
N THR A 21 14.27 -11.06 -5.05
CA THR A 21 15.24 -10.95 -3.95
C THR A 21 15.79 -9.53 -3.82
N ALA A 22 16.08 -8.87 -4.95
CA ALA A 22 16.57 -7.49 -4.98
C ALA A 22 15.53 -6.48 -4.47
N ILE A 23 14.25 -6.67 -4.83
CA ILE A 23 13.16 -5.83 -4.31
C ILE A 23 12.98 -6.08 -2.81
N ALA A 24 12.99 -7.35 -2.37
CA ALA A 24 12.85 -7.70 -0.97
C ALA A 24 13.99 -7.13 -0.10
N SER A 25 15.25 -7.26 -0.54
CA SER A 25 16.40 -6.70 0.19
C SER A 25 16.40 -5.17 0.17
N GLY A 26 16.00 -4.54 -0.94
CA GLY A 26 15.86 -3.08 -1.02
C GLY A 26 14.80 -2.55 -0.07
N LEU A 27 13.61 -3.17 -0.02
CA LEU A 27 12.55 -2.78 0.91
C LEU A 27 12.95 -3.03 2.38
N TYR A 28 13.66 -4.11 2.66
CA TYR A 28 14.21 -4.39 4.00
C TYR A 28 15.18 -3.28 4.43
N TYR A 29 16.15 -2.93 3.59
CA TYR A 29 17.10 -1.85 3.88
C TYR A 29 16.41 -0.49 4.07
N LEU A 30 15.40 -0.19 3.24
CA LEU A 30 14.59 1.01 3.40
C LEU A 30 13.82 1.02 4.72
N SER A 31 13.29 -0.13 5.17
CA SER A 31 12.61 -0.21 6.46
C SER A 31 13.55 0.05 7.64
N GLU A 32 14.76 -0.49 7.60
CA GLU A 32 15.80 -0.26 8.60
C GLU A 32 16.22 1.22 8.64
N LEU A 33 16.38 1.86 7.47
CA LEU A 33 16.68 3.29 7.37
C LEU A 33 15.54 4.16 7.96
N VAL A 34 14.29 3.77 7.75
CA VAL A 34 13.13 4.48 8.31
C VAL A 34 13.06 4.30 9.83
N GLU A 35 13.42 3.12 10.33
CA GLU A 35 13.47 2.81 11.77
C GLU A 35 14.59 3.59 12.47
N GLU A 36 15.80 3.63 11.89
CA GLU A 36 16.95 4.36 12.46
C GLU A 36 16.79 5.88 12.35
N HIS A 37 16.16 6.38 11.27
CA HIS A 37 16.05 7.80 10.97
C HIS A 37 14.61 8.28 10.78
N THR A 38 13.72 7.96 11.73
CA THR A 38 12.30 8.34 11.72
C THR A 38 12.04 9.83 11.44
N VAL A 39 12.87 10.74 11.98
CA VAL A 39 12.75 12.19 11.75
C VAL A 39 13.06 12.56 10.29
N MET A 40 14.10 11.94 9.72
CA MET A 40 14.46 12.15 8.32
C MET A 40 13.41 11.55 7.40
N ALA A 41 12.92 10.34 7.69
CA ALA A 41 11.85 9.68 6.96
C ALA A 41 10.58 10.54 6.92
N LYS A 42 10.14 11.05 8.08
CA LYS A 42 8.98 11.97 8.15
C LYS A 42 9.18 13.21 7.28
N ARG A 43 10.36 13.82 7.33
CA ARG A 43 10.67 15.03 6.54
C ARG A 43 10.72 14.71 5.04
N PHE A 44 11.31 13.58 4.66
CA PHE A 44 11.38 13.12 3.27
C PHE A 44 9.99 12.84 2.71
N LEU A 45 9.19 12.04 3.41
CA LEU A 45 7.82 11.73 3.01
C LEU A 45 6.96 13.00 2.90
N THR A 46 7.05 13.91 3.87
CA THR A 46 6.30 15.17 3.84
C THR A 46 6.66 15.99 2.60
N ARG A 47 7.96 16.13 2.29
CA ARG A 47 8.44 16.83 1.08
C ARG A 47 8.00 16.13 -0.19
N MET A 48 8.04 14.81 -0.22
CA MET A 48 7.60 14.00 -1.36
C MET A 48 6.11 14.22 -1.65
N ILE A 49 5.26 14.23 -0.62
CA ILE A 49 3.83 14.52 -0.80
C ILE A 49 3.63 15.94 -1.35
N TYR A 50 4.31 16.95 -0.80
CA TYR A 50 4.21 18.31 -1.33
C TYR A 50 4.69 18.42 -2.77
N ALA A 51 5.76 17.70 -3.15
CA ALA A 51 6.24 17.64 -4.52
C ALA A 51 5.18 17.03 -5.45
N ILE A 52 4.54 15.94 -5.05
CA ILE A 52 3.49 15.27 -5.85
C ILE A 52 2.24 16.15 -5.95
N ILE A 53 1.82 16.83 -4.88
CA ILE A 53 0.75 17.82 -4.93
C ILE A 53 1.11 18.96 -5.91
N GLY A 54 2.35 19.45 -5.87
CA GLY A 54 2.83 20.48 -6.80
C GLY A 54 2.82 20.02 -8.25
N ILE A 55 3.30 18.80 -8.52
CA ILE A 55 3.24 18.17 -9.85
C ILE A 55 1.79 18.04 -10.30
N GLN A 56 0.90 17.51 -9.46
CA GLN A 56 -0.52 17.35 -9.75
C GLN A 56 -1.22 18.69 -10.05
N ALA A 57 -0.87 19.75 -9.31
CA ALA A 57 -1.37 21.10 -9.56
C ALA A 57 -0.84 21.67 -10.88
N LEU A 58 0.43 21.42 -11.20
CA LEU A 58 1.05 21.84 -12.47
C LEU A 58 0.42 21.13 -13.66
N LEU A 59 0.19 19.81 -13.58
CA LEU A 59 -0.55 19.05 -14.59
C LEU A 59 -2.00 19.57 -14.74
N CYS A 60 -2.62 20.01 -13.65
CA CYS A 60 -3.97 20.59 -13.72
C CYS A 60 -3.97 21.96 -14.42
N LEU A 61 -2.93 22.78 -14.22
CA LEU A 61 -2.86 24.16 -14.71
C LEU A 61 -2.30 24.26 -16.15
N VAL A 62 -1.38 23.36 -16.52
CA VAL A 62 -0.73 23.33 -17.83
C VAL A 62 -1.47 22.40 -18.80
N ASP A 63 -1.75 21.16 -18.38
CA ASP A 63 -2.37 20.14 -19.25
C ASP A 63 -3.91 20.13 -19.17
N GLY A 64 -4.51 20.99 -18.34
CA GLY A 64 -5.96 21.16 -18.27
C GLY A 64 -6.73 19.92 -17.79
N PHE A 65 -6.09 19.04 -17.02
CA PHE A 65 -6.72 17.83 -16.48
C PHE A 65 -8.02 18.14 -15.72
N SER A 66 -8.96 17.18 -15.75
CA SER A 66 -10.29 17.32 -15.12
C SER A 66 -10.17 17.77 -13.66
N PHE A 67 -10.60 19.02 -13.40
CA PHE A 67 -10.48 19.68 -12.11
C PHE A 67 -11.05 18.85 -10.96
N LYS A 68 -12.16 18.12 -11.21
CA LYS A 68 -12.81 17.25 -10.21
C LYS A 68 -11.92 16.09 -9.75
N LEU A 69 -11.21 15.45 -10.69
CA LEU A 69 -10.29 14.34 -10.41
C LEU A 69 -9.02 14.84 -9.71
N SER A 70 -8.51 15.99 -10.15
CA SER A 70 -7.33 16.62 -9.54
C SER A 70 -7.60 17.04 -8.08
N VAL A 71 -8.77 17.66 -7.81
CA VAL A 71 -9.17 18.02 -6.43
C VAL A 71 -9.29 16.78 -5.54
N MET A 72 -9.89 15.69 -6.03
CA MET A 72 -9.96 14.44 -5.28
C MET A 72 -8.57 13.85 -5.01
N SER A 73 -7.67 13.85 -6.00
CA SER A 73 -6.29 13.41 -5.80
C SER A 73 -5.57 14.26 -4.76
N ILE A 74 -5.71 15.59 -4.82
CA ILE A 74 -5.11 16.52 -3.84
C ILE A 74 -5.69 16.27 -2.44
N LEU A 75 -7.00 16.11 -2.30
CA LEU A 75 -7.63 15.76 -1.02
C LEU A 75 -7.10 14.44 -0.47
N SER A 76 -6.88 13.44 -1.32
CA SER A 76 -6.24 12.17 -0.93
C SER A 76 -4.85 12.41 -0.34
N HIS A 77 -4.04 13.23 -1.01
CA HIS A 77 -2.70 13.59 -0.56
C HIS A 77 -2.70 14.43 0.73
N LEU A 78 -3.73 15.23 0.98
CA LEU A 78 -3.92 15.94 2.24
C LEU A 78 -4.30 15.00 3.39
N VAL A 79 -5.13 13.99 3.13
CA VAL A 79 -5.44 12.94 4.11
C VAL A 79 -4.17 12.16 4.48
N TYR A 80 -3.29 11.90 3.50
CA TYR A 80 -1.98 11.29 3.73
C TYR A 80 -1.04 12.15 4.59
N LEU A 81 -1.01 13.47 4.35
CA LEU A 81 -0.33 14.43 5.24
C LEU A 81 -0.92 14.42 6.66
N GLY A 82 -2.23 14.29 6.79
CA GLY A 82 -2.92 14.12 8.07
C GLY A 82 -2.45 12.87 8.82
N ASN A 83 -2.23 11.77 8.11
CA ASN A 83 -1.73 10.51 8.68
C ASN A 83 -0.30 10.66 9.26
N MET A 84 0.55 11.49 8.64
CA MET A 84 1.91 11.77 9.15
C MET A 84 1.97 12.54 10.48
N ARG A 85 0.86 13.12 10.97
CA ARG A 85 0.86 13.78 12.29
C ARG A 85 1.01 12.81 13.45
N ARG A 86 0.58 11.55 13.30
CA ARG A 86 0.73 10.47 14.29
C ARG A 86 1.91 9.54 14.03
N PHE A 87 2.79 9.89 13.08
CA PHE A 87 4.01 9.14 12.85
C PHE A 87 4.90 9.16 14.11
N PRO A 88 5.43 8.01 14.60
CA PRO A 88 5.53 6.72 13.91
C PRO A 88 4.46 5.66 14.29
N VAL A 89 3.71 5.83 15.39
CA VAL A 89 2.77 4.80 15.89
C VAL A 89 1.36 5.00 15.33
N VAL A 90 1.07 4.43 14.15
CA VAL A 90 -0.28 4.45 13.55
C VAL A 90 -1.00 3.15 13.87
N HIS A 91 -2.03 3.23 14.71
CA HIS A 91 -2.86 2.06 14.97
C HIS A 91 -3.66 1.70 13.71
N LEU A 92 -3.58 0.45 13.27
CA LEU A 92 -4.28 -0.07 12.09
C LEU A 92 -5.80 0.13 12.15
N SER A 93 -6.36 0.27 13.35
CA SER A 93 -7.79 0.52 13.61
C SER A 93 -8.19 2.01 13.53
N ASN A 94 -7.24 2.92 13.27
CA ASN A 94 -7.55 4.34 13.18
C ASN A 94 -8.41 4.61 11.92
N PRO A 95 -9.58 5.24 12.04
CA PRO A 95 -10.46 5.51 10.90
C PRO A 95 -9.74 6.29 9.78
N LEU A 96 -8.79 7.16 10.11
CA LEU A 96 -8.00 7.90 9.10
C LEU A 96 -7.10 6.99 8.26
N PHE A 97 -6.56 5.92 8.84
CA PHE A 97 -5.75 4.95 8.11
C PHE A 97 -6.64 4.14 7.16
N LEU A 98 -7.80 3.66 7.63
CA LEU A 98 -8.74 2.92 6.80
C LEU A 98 -9.28 3.77 5.64
N ILE A 99 -9.61 5.03 5.93
CA ILE A 99 -9.97 6.04 4.93
C ILE A 99 -8.83 6.22 3.93
N SER A 100 -7.58 6.32 4.38
CA SER A 100 -6.43 6.46 3.48
C SER A 100 -6.29 5.27 2.53
N CYS A 101 -6.48 4.03 3.01
CA CYS A 101 -6.48 2.82 2.18
C CYS A 101 -7.61 2.84 1.15
N ALA A 102 -8.83 3.18 1.55
CA ALA A 102 -9.96 3.30 0.64
C ALA A 102 -9.72 4.38 -0.43
N LEU A 103 -9.15 5.54 -0.04
CA LEU A 103 -8.81 6.60 -0.97
C LEU A 103 -7.74 6.19 -1.99
N VAL A 104 -6.77 5.34 -1.64
CA VAL A 104 -5.81 4.81 -2.63
C VAL A 104 -6.54 4.06 -3.74
N ILE A 105 -7.45 3.15 -3.36
CA ILE A 105 -8.20 2.32 -4.30
C ILE A 105 -9.12 3.19 -5.16
N VAL A 106 -9.85 4.12 -4.54
CA VAL A 106 -10.75 5.04 -5.25
C VAL A 106 -9.96 5.94 -6.19
N ASN A 107 -8.86 6.54 -5.75
CA ASN A 107 -8.02 7.41 -6.60
C ASN A 107 -7.45 6.62 -7.79
N HIS A 108 -6.91 5.41 -7.55
CA HIS A 108 -6.44 4.55 -8.63
C HIS A 108 -7.55 4.22 -9.63
N TYR A 109 -8.72 3.79 -9.17
CA TYR A 109 -9.85 3.44 -10.03
C TYR A 109 -10.36 4.63 -10.84
N LEU A 110 -10.48 5.81 -10.21
CA LEU A 110 -10.95 7.03 -10.89
C LEU A 110 -9.99 7.46 -12.01
N TRP A 111 -8.69 7.46 -11.73
CA TRP A 111 -7.68 7.76 -12.75
C TRP A 111 -7.65 6.70 -13.84
N PHE A 112 -7.74 5.42 -13.47
CA PHE A 112 -7.77 4.32 -14.44
C PHE A 112 -8.98 4.46 -15.37
N ARG A 113 -10.16 4.75 -14.82
CA ARG A 113 -11.37 5.01 -15.60
C ARG A 113 -11.21 6.23 -16.51
N HIS A 114 -10.55 7.29 -16.05
CA HIS A 114 -10.31 8.49 -16.87
C HIS A 114 -9.44 8.18 -18.08
N PHE A 115 -8.31 7.48 -17.89
CA PHE A 115 -7.43 7.07 -18.97
C PHE A 115 -7.99 5.93 -19.84
N ALA A 116 -8.92 5.13 -19.31
CA ALA A 116 -9.61 4.08 -20.09
C ALA A 116 -10.80 4.63 -20.91
N ALA A 117 -11.40 5.75 -20.49
CA ALA A 117 -12.49 6.40 -21.20
C ALA A 117 -12.03 7.32 -22.35
N GLY A 118 -10.73 7.63 -22.41
CA GLY A 118 -10.18 8.31 -23.57
C GLY A 118 -10.32 7.46 -24.84
N PRO A 119 -10.55 8.07 -26.01
CA PRO A 119 -10.64 7.32 -27.24
C PRO A 119 -9.32 6.58 -27.46
N ILE A 120 -9.36 5.26 -27.45
CA ILE A 120 -8.28 4.40 -27.95
C ILE A 120 -8.21 4.69 -29.45
N GLN A 121 -7.52 5.75 -29.83
CA GLN A 121 -7.29 6.07 -31.23
C GLN A 121 -6.23 5.09 -31.71
N THR A 122 -6.65 4.10 -32.48
CA THR A 122 -5.72 3.29 -33.28
C THR A 122 -4.96 4.25 -34.18
N PRO A 123 -3.63 4.41 -34.03
CA PRO A 123 -2.87 5.33 -34.86
C PRO A 123 -3.04 4.90 -36.32
N THR A 124 -3.64 5.76 -37.13
CA THR A 124 -3.87 5.47 -38.55
C THR A 124 -2.61 5.66 -39.39
N SER A 125 -1.60 6.35 -38.84
CA SER A 125 -0.32 6.62 -39.46
C SER A 125 0.78 6.73 -38.41
N ILE A 126 2.02 6.34 -38.76
CA ILE A 126 3.22 6.51 -37.92
C ILE A 126 3.52 7.98 -37.57
N TYR A 127 3.00 8.93 -38.37
CA TYR A 127 3.15 10.37 -38.18
C TYR A 127 1.93 11.02 -37.51
N ASP A 128 0.92 10.24 -37.14
CA ASP A 128 -0.26 10.76 -36.43
C ASP A 128 0.12 11.03 -34.97
N THR A 129 0.48 12.28 -34.67
CA THR A 129 0.71 12.71 -33.28
C THR A 129 -0.65 12.85 -32.61
N SER A 130 -1.26 11.71 -32.26
CA SER A 130 -2.46 11.71 -31.44
C SER A 130 -2.12 12.45 -30.14
N GLY A 131 -2.88 13.49 -29.81
CA GLY A 131 -2.71 14.28 -28.59
C GLY A 131 -3.04 13.50 -27.31
N TYR A 132 -3.04 12.16 -27.37
CA TYR A 132 -3.34 11.26 -26.27
C TYR A 132 -2.03 10.70 -25.70
N PRO A 133 -1.87 10.64 -24.37
CA PRO A 133 -0.63 10.18 -23.77
C PRO A 133 -0.35 8.71 -24.08
N ASP A 134 0.90 8.41 -24.40
CA ASP A 134 1.36 7.03 -24.63
C ASP A 134 1.21 6.18 -23.36
N PHE A 135 1.16 4.85 -23.51
CA PHE A 135 1.08 3.91 -22.39
C PHE A 135 2.19 4.17 -21.36
N THR A 136 3.40 4.45 -21.84
CA THR A 136 4.55 4.76 -20.98
C THR A 136 4.31 6.02 -20.14
N GLN A 137 3.69 7.05 -20.73
CA GLN A 137 3.38 8.30 -20.03
C GLN A 137 2.30 8.06 -18.97
N ILE A 138 1.24 7.32 -19.31
CA ILE A 138 0.18 6.94 -18.37
C ILE A 138 0.77 6.11 -17.23
N ALA A 139 1.59 5.10 -17.53
CA ALA A 139 2.24 4.25 -16.53
C ALA A 139 3.16 5.08 -15.59
N SER A 140 3.91 6.04 -16.13
CA SER A 140 4.75 6.93 -15.33
C SER A 140 3.93 7.83 -14.40
N TYR A 141 2.78 8.33 -14.86
CA TYR A 141 1.84 9.10 -14.03
C TYR A 141 1.30 8.26 -12.87
N PHE A 142 0.85 7.03 -13.13
CA PHE A 142 0.40 6.13 -12.06
C PHE A 142 1.51 5.80 -11.07
N GLY A 143 2.71 5.45 -11.56
CA GLY A 143 3.84 5.11 -10.73
C GLY A 143 4.25 6.25 -9.79
N LEU A 144 4.41 7.46 -10.34
CA LEU A 144 4.94 8.61 -9.58
C LEU A 144 3.86 9.36 -8.79
N CYS A 145 2.69 9.61 -9.36
CA CYS A 145 1.69 10.48 -8.75
C CYS A 145 0.66 9.70 -7.92
N VAL A 146 0.33 8.47 -8.32
CA VAL A 146 -0.73 7.69 -7.65
C VAL A 146 -0.15 6.69 -6.66
N TRP A 147 0.96 6.03 -7.01
CA TRP A 147 1.50 4.91 -6.25
C TRP A 147 2.63 5.30 -5.30
N LEU A 148 3.55 6.19 -5.70
CA LEU A 148 4.72 6.56 -4.89
C LEU A 148 4.35 6.98 -3.46
N THR A 149 3.35 7.85 -3.29
CA THR A 149 2.91 8.33 -1.97
C THR A 149 2.41 7.20 -1.06
N PRO A 150 1.36 6.43 -1.42
CA PRO A 150 0.86 5.39 -0.55
C PRO A 150 1.87 4.27 -0.31
N PHE A 151 2.65 3.86 -1.31
CA PHE A 151 3.69 2.84 -1.11
C PHE A 151 4.74 3.28 -0.09
N ALA A 152 5.24 4.52 -0.19
CA ALA A 152 6.22 5.03 0.76
C ALA A 152 5.65 5.11 2.18
N LEU A 153 4.36 5.47 2.33
CA LEU A 153 3.67 5.45 3.62
C LEU A 153 3.54 4.02 4.17
N PHE A 154 3.13 3.05 3.37
CA PHE A 154 3.01 1.66 3.82
C PHE A 154 4.35 1.08 4.27
N VAL A 155 5.43 1.28 3.50
CA VAL A 155 6.78 0.84 3.87
C VAL A 155 7.21 1.47 5.19
N SER A 156 6.90 2.75 5.38
CA SER A 156 7.29 3.47 6.59
C SER A 156 6.51 3.04 7.84
N LEU A 157 5.26 2.61 7.68
CA LEU A 157 4.44 2.08 8.78
C LEU A 157 4.85 0.67 9.17
N SER A 158 5.13 -0.20 8.19
CA SER A 158 5.58 -1.57 8.46
C SER A 158 6.91 -1.63 9.24
N ALA A 159 7.77 -0.61 9.08
CA ALA A 159 9.00 -0.48 9.86
C ALA A 159 8.71 -0.15 11.33
N SER A 160 7.70 0.68 11.63
CA SER A 160 7.41 1.09 13.01
C SER A 160 6.62 0.05 13.81
N ASP A 161 5.80 -0.78 13.16
CA ASP A 161 5.03 -1.84 13.85
C ASP A 161 5.90 -3.04 14.27
N ASN A 162 7.15 -3.12 13.79
CA ASN A 162 8.09 -4.18 14.12
C ASN A 162 9.04 -3.80 15.28
N VAL A 163 8.96 -2.56 15.78
CA VAL A 163 9.66 -2.16 16.99
C VAL A 163 8.94 -2.85 18.15
N LEU A 164 9.67 -3.70 18.87
CA LEU A 164 9.20 -4.30 20.13
C LEU A 164 8.52 -3.20 20.96
N PRO A 165 7.34 -3.44 21.57
CA PRO A 165 6.80 -2.50 22.54
C PRO A 165 7.93 -2.23 23.52
N THR A 166 8.41 -1.00 23.53
CA THR A 166 9.51 -0.59 24.38
C THR A 166 9.09 -1.04 25.77
N MET A 167 9.96 -1.78 26.46
CA MET A 167 9.74 -2.26 27.84
C MET A 167 9.59 -1.06 28.76
N GLY A 168 8.45 -0.38 28.67
CA GLY A 168 7.99 0.65 29.57
C GLY A 168 7.34 -0.06 30.73
N SER A 169 8.16 -0.43 31.71
CA SER A 169 7.79 -0.43 33.12
C SER A 169 6.42 -1.01 33.47
N GLU A 170 6.30 -2.34 33.42
CA GLU A 170 5.55 -3.02 34.49
C GLU A 170 6.56 -3.31 35.62
N GLU A 171 6.46 -2.53 36.70
CA GLU A 171 7.09 -2.87 37.97
C GLU A 171 6.65 -4.28 38.40
N PRO A 172 7.54 -5.09 39.00
CA PRO A 172 7.24 -6.47 39.34
C PRO A 172 6.38 -6.53 40.61
N ASN A 173 5.06 -6.40 40.48
CA ASN A 173 4.15 -6.91 41.49
C ASN A 173 3.85 -8.38 41.18
N MET A 174 4.78 -9.25 41.60
CA MET A 174 4.41 -10.65 41.88
C MET A 174 3.44 -10.67 43.06
N PRO A 175 2.35 -11.44 42.93
CA PRO A 175 2.31 -12.66 43.71
C PRO A 175 1.98 -13.88 42.85
N GLU A 176 2.88 -14.86 42.94
CA GLU A 176 2.63 -16.29 43.12
C GLU A 176 1.28 -16.85 42.61
N GLY A 177 1.32 -17.61 41.50
CA GLY A 177 0.15 -18.38 41.06
C GLY A 177 0.27 -18.99 39.66
N ALA A 178 0.91 -20.16 39.58
CA ALA A 178 0.77 -21.22 38.59
C ALA A 178 -0.03 -20.95 37.28
N GLY A 179 0.62 -21.09 36.11
CA GLY A 179 -0.11 -21.19 34.85
C GLY A 179 0.76 -21.23 33.59
N LYS A 180 1.23 -22.42 33.23
CA LYS A 180 2.00 -22.73 32.02
C LYS A 180 1.17 -22.43 30.75
N GLY A 181 1.27 -21.22 30.21
CA GLY A 181 0.66 -20.81 28.93
C GLY A 181 1.73 -20.55 27.86
N LYS A 182 1.93 -21.51 26.95
CA LYS A 182 2.89 -21.41 25.84
C LYS A 182 2.37 -20.38 24.81
N GLY A 183 2.77 -19.12 24.95
CA GLY A 183 2.47 -18.03 24.02
C GLY A 183 3.11 -18.27 22.65
N LYS A 184 2.39 -18.96 21.76
CA LYS A 184 2.81 -19.18 20.38
C LYS A 184 2.62 -17.86 19.63
N ARG A 185 3.72 -17.21 19.23
CA ARG A 185 3.73 -16.03 18.35
C ARG A 185 2.88 -16.33 17.12
N GLU A 186 1.67 -15.79 17.07
CA GLU A 186 0.82 -15.89 15.90
C GLU A 186 1.28 -14.83 14.91
N GLY A 187 1.79 -15.26 13.77
CA GLY A 187 2.19 -14.34 12.71
C GLY A 187 0.98 -13.50 12.27
N ILE A 188 1.24 -12.24 11.88
CA ILE A 188 0.24 -11.27 11.42
C ILE A 188 -0.68 -11.88 10.35
N ALA A 189 -0.15 -12.76 9.49
CA ALA A 189 -0.94 -13.51 8.52
C ALA A 189 -2.01 -14.41 9.15
N LYS A 190 -1.71 -15.09 10.26
CA LYS A 190 -2.66 -15.94 10.98
C LYS A 190 -3.74 -15.09 11.66
N VAL A 191 -3.35 -13.95 12.25
CA VAL A 191 -4.30 -13.00 12.86
C VAL A 191 -5.24 -12.41 11.83
N ILE A 192 -4.76 -12.10 10.62
CA ILE A 192 -5.59 -11.63 9.51
C ILE A 192 -6.51 -12.75 9.02
N ILE A 193 -6.01 -13.97 8.84
CA ILE A 193 -6.81 -15.13 8.42
C ILE A 193 -7.91 -15.42 9.46
N ASP A 194 -7.58 -15.41 10.75
CA ASP A 194 -8.55 -15.64 11.81
C ASP A 194 -9.56 -14.48 11.91
N SER A 195 -9.15 -13.23 11.69
CA SER A 195 -10.07 -12.09 11.65
C SER A 195 -11.04 -12.15 10.47
N VAL A 196 -10.54 -12.54 9.28
CA VAL A 196 -11.37 -12.72 8.08
C VAL A 196 -12.29 -13.92 8.25
N ARG A 197 -11.79 -15.04 8.78
CA ARG A 197 -12.58 -16.24 9.07
C ARG A 197 -13.69 -15.95 10.07
N ASN A 198 -13.39 -15.20 11.14
CA ASN A 198 -14.37 -14.83 12.15
C ASN A 198 -15.39 -13.84 11.59
N GLY A 199 -14.98 -12.87 10.78
CA GLY A 199 -15.90 -11.96 10.09
C GLY A 199 -16.84 -12.67 9.11
N ILE A 200 -16.32 -13.66 8.36
CA ILE A 200 -17.15 -14.51 7.48
C ILE A 200 -18.10 -15.40 8.29
N ALA A 201 -17.64 -15.95 9.41
CA ALA A 201 -18.48 -16.76 10.30
C ALA A 201 -19.58 -15.94 10.98
N GLU A 202 -19.29 -14.70 11.37
CA GLU A 202 -20.24 -13.77 11.98
C GLU A 202 -21.27 -13.28 10.96
N LEU A 203 -20.84 -12.95 9.74
CA LEU A 203 -21.75 -12.70 8.62
C LEU A 203 -22.59 -13.94 8.27
N GLY A 204 -22.01 -15.14 8.34
CA GLY A 204 -22.73 -16.41 8.16
C GLY A 204 -23.78 -16.68 9.23
N ARG A 205 -23.54 -16.26 10.48
CA ARG A 205 -24.52 -16.32 11.59
C ARG A 205 -25.63 -15.27 11.41
N ILE A 206 -25.29 -14.04 10.99
CA ILE A 206 -26.26 -12.96 10.78
C ILE A 206 -27.18 -13.24 9.58
N VAL A 207 -26.66 -13.87 8.52
CA VAL A 207 -27.44 -14.26 7.33
C VAL A 207 -28.15 -15.62 7.53
N GLY A 208 -28.00 -16.25 8.70
CA GLY A 208 -28.77 -17.43 9.09
C GLY A 208 -28.38 -18.73 8.37
N PHE A 209 -27.20 -18.80 7.74
CA PHE A 209 -26.76 -20.00 7.01
C PHE A 209 -26.14 -21.08 7.90
N TRP A 210 -25.70 -20.74 9.12
CA TRP A 210 -25.05 -21.70 10.03
C TRP A 210 -25.88 -21.81 11.31
N LYS A 211 -26.80 -22.78 11.29
CA LYS A 211 -27.45 -23.31 12.49
C LYS A 211 -26.51 -24.35 13.09
N GLU A 212 -26.00 -24.09 14.30
CA GLU A 212 -25.40 -25.14 15.12
C GLU A 212 -26.55 -26.08 15.53
N ASP A 213 -26.54 -27.30 15.02
CA ASP A 213 -27.34 -28.39 15.57
C ASP A 213 -26.77 -28.71 16.96
N THR A 214 -27.39 -28.13 17.99
CA THR A 214 -27.30 -28.64 19.36
C THR A 214 -27.99 -30.00 19.38
N GLY A 215 -27.23 -31.06 19.14
CA GLY A 215 -27.57 -32.42 19.51
C GLY A 215 -26.90 -32.77 20.83
N PHE A 216 -27.72 -33.11 21.82
CA PHE A 216 -27.39 -33.61 23.15
C PHE A 216 -26.36 -34.75 23.15
#